data_AF-A0A845MCH8-F1
#
_entry.id   AF-A0A845MCH8-F1
#
_cell.length_a   1.000
_cell.length_b   1.000
_cell.length_c   1.000
_cell.angle_alpha   90.00
_cell.angle_beta   90.00
_cell.angle_gamma   90.00
#
_symmetry.space_group_name_H-M   'P 1'
#
loop_
_entity.id
_entity.type
_entity.pdbx_description
1 polymer ?
#
loop_
_entity_poly.entity_id
_entity_poly.type
_entity_poly.pdbx_seq_one_letter_code
_entity_poly.pdbx_strand_id
1 'polypeptide(L)'
;MDDFYDSQRAKAGKYATFLWLGIGVYHFATSDVASFLTWQAAVYFIGGMFAAALIFGGVFYFLQRGIAKVLSKIVNRPSPIVAIIITSIGIMLMAIEAVVIFFVSGWVVFNLLF
;
A
#
# COMPACT_ATOMS: atom_id res chain seq x y z
N MET A 1 19.11 5.17 -14.61
CA MET A 1 17.64 5.39 -14.60
C MET A 1 16.93 4.24 -13.89
N ASP A 2 17.47 3.01 -13.98
CA ASP A 2 16.94 1.82 -13.32
C ASP A 2 16.95 1.92 -11.78
N ASP A 3 18.04 2.43 -11.17
CA ASP A 3 18.12 2.64 -9.71
C ASP A 3 16.96 3.47 -9.12
N PHE A 4 16.49 4.48 -9.87
CA PHE A 4 15.38 5.32 -9.42
C PHE A 4 14.07 4.54 -9.39
N TYR A 5 13.78 3.78 -10.44
CA TYR A 5 12.57 2.96 -10.52
C TYR A 5 12.59 1.79 -9.53
N ASP A 6 13.75 1.17 -9.33
CA ASP A 6 13.92 0.10 -8.35
C ASP A 6 13.76 0.63 -6.93
N SER A 7 14.30 1.83 -6.63
CA SER A 7 14.09 2.47 -5.33
C SER A 7 12.62 2.82 -5.07
N GLN A 8 11.88 3.27 -6.09
CA GLN A 8 10.45 3.55 -5.96
C GLN A 8 9.65 2.27 -5.73
N ARG A 9 9.93 1.22 -6.50
CA ARG A 9 9.28 -0.08 -6.34
C ARG A 9 9.51 -0.66 -4.94
N ALA A 10 10.75 -0.60 -4.45
CA ALA A 10 11.10 -1.06 -3.11
C ALA A 10 10.37 -0.25 -2.02
N LYS A 11 10.25 1.07 -2.19
CA LYS A 11 9.50 1.93 -1.27
C LYS A 11 8.00 1.61 -1.25
N ALA A 12 7.40 1.39 -2.42
CA ALA A 12 5.98 1.00 -2.53
C ALA A 12 5.71 -0.34 -1.82
N GLY A 13 6.55 -1.36 -2.07
CA GLY A 13 6.44 -2.64 -1.38
C GLY A 13 6.59 -2.55 0.14
N LYS A 14 7.55 -1.74 0.62
CA LYS A 14 7.74 -1.48 2.06
C LYS A 14 6.54 -0.76 2.66
N TYR A 15 6.00 0.25 1.99
CA TYR A 15 4.84 1.00 2.46
C TYR A 15 3.61 0.09 2.59
N ALA A 16 3.31 -0.70 1.56
CA ALA A 16 2.24 -1.70 1.59
C ALA A 16 2.42 -2.72 2.72
N THR A 17 3.65 -3.18 2.95
CA THR A 17 3.98 -4.09 4.05
C THR A 17 3.68 -3.47 5.40
N PHE A 18 4.15 -2.23 5.65
CA PHE A 18 3.91 -1.55 6.92
C PHE A 18 2.43 -1.28 7.17
N LEU A 19 1.68 -0.88 6.13
CA LEU A 19 0.24 -0.72 6.23
C LEU A 19 -0.44 -2.04 6.57
N TRP A 20 -0.10 -3.13 5.88
CA TRP A 20 -0.66 -4.46 6.15
C TRP A 20 -0.44 -4.90 7.59
N LEU A 21 0.80 -4.79 8.08
CA LEU A 21 1.15 -5.16 9.45
C LEU A 21 0.43 -4.27 10.47
N GLY A 22 0.49 -2.95 10.30
CA GLY A 22 -0.11 -2.01 11.25
C GLY A 22 -1.63 -2.14 11.33
N ILE A 23 -2.29 -2.26 10.18
CA ILE A 23 -3.75 -2.42 10.12
C ILE A 23 -4.16 -3.82 10.58
N GLY A 24 -3.38 -4.85 10.28
CA GLY A 24 -3.57 -6.19 10.80
C GLY A 24 -3.53 -6.24 12.32
N VAL A 25 -2.55 -5.57 12.94
CA VAL A 25 -2.47 -5.44 14.41
C VAL A 25 -3.73 -4.77 14.95
N TYR A 26 -4.21 -3.70 14.29
CA TYR A 26 -5.47 -3.06 14.69
C TYR A 26 -6.64 -4.05 14.67
N HIS A 27 -6.88 -4.76 13.57
CA HIS A 27 -7.99 -5.71 13.47
C HIS A 27 -7.89 -6.87 14.46
N PHE A 28 -6.70 -7.43 14.69
CA PHE A 28 -6.52 -8.49 15.68
C PHE A 28 -6.67 -7.97 17.12
N ALA A 29 -6.29 -6.72 17.40
CA ALA A 29 -6.41 -6.14 18.73
C ALA A 29 -7.85 -5.72 19.08
N THR A 30 -8.68 -5.41 18.08
CA THR A 30 -10.08 -4.98 18.29
C THR A 30 -11.11 -6.08 18.04
N SER A 31 -10.68 -7.30 17.73
CA SER A 31 -11.56 -8.43 17.43
C SER A 31 -11.61 -9.40 18.59
N ASP A 32 -12.83 -9.78 19.01
CA ASP A 32 -13.03 -10.76 20.09
C ASP A 32 -12.76 -12.21 19.65
N VAL A 33 -12.71 -12.46 18.33
CA VAL A 33 -12.52 -13.79 17.73
C VAL A 33 -11.08 -14.04 17.29
N ALA A 34 -10.29 -12.99 17.08
CA ALA A 34 -8.92 -13.12 16.60
C ALA A 34 -7.91 -13.20 17.76
N SER A 35 -6.97 -14.14 17.71
CA SER A 35 -5.88 -14.25 18.69
C SER A 35 -4.52 -14.23 18.01
N PHE A 36 -3.59 -13.45 18.57
CA PHE A 36 -2.23 -13.27 18.04
C PHE A 36 -1.37 -14.53 18.10
N LEU A 37 -1.65 -15.46 19.03
CA LEU A 37 -0.86 -16.69 19.21
C LEU A 37 -1.54 -17.89 18.52
N THR A 38 -1.87 -17.71 17.24
CA THR A 38 -2.56 -18.72 16.44
C THR A 38 -1.86 -18.93 15.10
N TRP A 39 -2.08 -20.09 14.47
CA TRP A 39 -1.54 -20.36 13.14
C TRP A 39 -2.14 -19.40 12.10
N GLN A 40 -3.38 -18.95 12.31
CA GLN A 40 -4.04 -17.92 11.49
C GLN A 40 -3.29 -16.60 11.53
N ALA A 41 -2.86 -16.16 12.72
CA ALA A 41 -2.05 -14.95 12.86
C ALA A 41 -0.70 -15.09 12.13
N ALA A 42 -0.04 -16.25 12.23
CA ALA A 42 1.20 -16.50 11.52
C ALA A 42 1.02 -16.42 9.99
N VAL A 43 -0.02 -17.06 9.45
CA VAL A 43 -0.36 -16.97 8.02
C VAL A 43 -0.70 -15.54 7.61
N TYR A 44 -1.46 -14.83 8.44
CA TYR A 44 -1.86 -13.44 8.18
C TYR A 44 -0.66 -12.48 8.12
N PHE A 45 0.18 -12.49 9.14
CA PHE A 45 1.28 -11.52 9.26
C PHE A 45 2.44 -11.88 8.34
N ILE A 46 2.82 -13.16 8.26
CA ILE A 46 3.96 -13.60 7.45
C ILE A 46 3.55 -13.80 5.99
N GLY A 47 2.46 -14.52 5.72
CA GLY A 47 1.99 -14.72 4.35
C GLY A 47 1.46 -13.41 3.75
N GLY A 48 0.65 -12.70 4.52
CA GLY A 48 0.03 -11.44 4.10
C GLY A 48 1.04 -10.32 3.87
N MET A 49 2.17 -10.24 4.59
CA MET A 49 3.19 -9.22 4.30
C MET A 49 3.78 -9.35 2.88
N PHE A 50 4.08 -10.58 2.44
CA PHE A 50 4.63 -10.81 1.10
C PHE A 50 3.56 -10.56 0.04
N ALA A 51 2.33 -11.04 0.28
CA ALA A 51 1.21 -10.78 -0.60
C ALA A 51 0.94 -9.28 -0.75
N ALA A 52 0.97 -8.52 0.35
CA ALA A 52 0.75 -7.09 0.34
C ALA A 52 1.85 -6.34 -0.42
N ALA A 53 3.11 -6.69 -0.18
CA ALA A 53 4.25 -6.10 -0.88
C ALA A 53 4.18 -6.33 -2.40
N LEU A 54 3.81 -7.55 -2.82
CA LEU A 54 3.75 -7.93 -4.23
C LEU A 54 2.52 -7.35 -4.93
N ILE A 55 1.34 -7.47 -4.32
CA ILE A 55 0.07 -7.10 -4.93
C ILE A 55 -0.15 -5.60 -4.80
N PHE A 56 -0.29 -5.07 -3.58
CA PHE A 56 -0.57 -3.64 -3.40
C PHE A 56 0.64 -2.78 -3.79
N GLY A 57 1.83 -3.12 -3.28
CA GLY A 57 3.05 -2.40 -3.61
C GLY A 57 3.34 -2.41 -5.12
N GLY A 58 3.10 -3.54 -5.79
CA GLY A 58 3.24 -3.66 -7.25
C GLY A 58 2.21 -2.81 -8.01
N VAL A 59 0.92 -2.96 -7.69
CA VAL A 59 -0.18 -2.23 -8.33
C VAL A 59 -0.02 -0.72 -8.15
N PHE A 60 0.25 -0.25 -6.93
CA PHE A 60 0.43 1.17 -6.64
C PHE A 60 1.70 1.73 -7.27
N TYR A 61 2.79 0.96 -7.34
CA TYR A 61 3.97 1.36 -8.12
C TYR A 61 3.64 1.60 -9.60
N PHE A 62 2.90 0.67 -10.24
CA PHE A 62 2.51 0.84 -11.63
C PHE A 62 1.55 2.02 -11.84
N LEU A 63 0.61 2.25 -10.91
CA LEU A 63 -0.29 3.41 -10.93
C LEU A 63 0.48 4.73 -10.80
N GLN A 64 1.35 4.84 -9.80
CA GLN A 64 2.19 6.02 -9.60
C GLN A 64 3.06 6.31 -10.83
N ARG A 65 3.68 5.27 -11.40
CA ARG A 65 4.49 5.40 -12.63
C ARG A 65 3.65 5.82 -13.85
N GLY A 66 2.46 5.25 -13.99
CA GLY A 66 1.52 5.61 -15.07
C GLY A 66 1.07 7.06 -14.97
N ILE A 67 0.67 7.49 -13.78
CA ILE A 67 0.27 8.88 -13.49
C ILE A 67 1.43 9.83 -13.72
N ALA A 68 2.63 9.52 -13.24
CA ALA A 68 3.82 10.34 -13.47
C ALA A 68 4.12 10.50 -14.97
N LYS A 69 3.97 9.44 -15.77
CA LYS A 69 4.17 9.49 -17.23
C LYS A 69 3.11 10.33 -17.95
N VAL A 70 1.87 10.33 -17.46
CA VAL A 70 0.80 11.18 -18.00
C VAL A 70 1.05 12.64 -17.63
N LEU A 71 1.36 12.91 -16.36
CA LEU A 71 1.64 14.25 -15.87
C LEU A 71 2.87 14.86 -16.57
N SER A 72 3.93 14.08 -16.81
CA SER A 72 5.11 14.57 -17.53
C SER A 72 4.83 14.96 -18.99
N LYS A 73 3.77 14.45 -19.60
CA LYS A 73 3.35 14.84 -20.96
C LYS A 73 2.49 16.10 -20.98
N ILE A 74 1.77 16.37 -19.89
CA ILE A 74 0.84 17.51 -19.77
C ILE A 74 1.58 18.74 -19.24
N VAL A 75 2.53 18.55 -18.35
CA VAL A 75 3.29 19.62 -17.71
C VAL A 75 4.41 20.11 -18.64
N ASN A 76 4.15 21.22 -19.32
CA ASN A 76 5.12 21.83 -20.25
C ASN A 76 6.15 22.74 -19.56
N ARG A 77 5.86 23.27 -18.36
CA ARG A 77 6.80 24.08 -17.57
C ARG A 77 6.66 23.76 -16.07
N PRO A 78 7.77 23.48 -15.37
CA PRO A 78 7.73 23.30 -13.92
C PRO A 78 7.38 24.63 -13.27
N SER A 79 6.30 24.65 -12.48
CA SER A 79 5.90 25.78 -11.64
C SER A 79 5.58 25.30 -10.22
N PRO A 80 5.65 26.18 -9.20
CA PRO A 80 5.32 25.80 -7.83
C PRO A 80 3.91 25.21 -7.69
N ILE A 81 2.94 25.76 -8.43
CA ILE A 81 1.55 25.28 -8.43
C ILE A 81 1.47 23.85 -8.97
N VAL A 82 2.20 23.54 -10.04
CA VAL A 82 2.24 22.18 -10.60
C VAL A 82 2.88 21.20 -9.61
N ALA A 83 3.94 21.61 -8.90
CA ALA A 83 4.56 20.76 -7.88
C ALA A 83 3.59 20.42 -6.73
N ILE A 84 2.78 21.40 -6.29
CA ILE A 84 1.74 21.18 -5.28
C ILE A 84 0.72 20.17 -5.79
N ILE A 85 0.22 20.33 -7.03
CA ILE A 85 -0.77 19.41 -7.61
C ILE A 85 -0.23 17.97 -7.69
N ILE A 86 1.00 17.79 -8.19
CA ILE A 86 1.64 16.47 -8.30
C ILE A 86 1.79 15.83 -6.91
N THR A 87 2.21 16.62 -5.92
CA THR A 87 2.38 16.14 -4.53
C THR A 87 1.04 15.73 -3.93
N SER A 88 -0.01 16.54 -4.11
CA SER A 88 -1.36 16.22 -3.66
C SER A 88 -1.90 14.95 -4.28
N ILE A 89 -1.66 14.72 -5.58
CA ILE A 89 -2.02 13.45 -6.24
C ILE A 89 -1.27 12.28 -5.60
N GLY A 90 0.03 12.43 -5.33
CA GLY A 90 0.82 11.40 -4.64
C GLY A 90 0.26 11.05 -3.25
N ILE A 91 -0.05 12.06 -2.44
CA ILE A 91 -0.64 11.87 -1.10
C ILE A 91 -2.01 11.19 -1.20
N MET A 92 -2.86 11.61 -2.14
CA MET A 92 -4.17 10.98 -2.36
C MET A 92 -4.03 9.51 -2.73
N LEU A 93 -3.08 9.14 -3.60
CA LEU A 93 -2.82 7.75 -3.93
C LEU A 93 -2.39 6.93 -2.71
N MET A 94 -1.50 7.47 -1.87
CA MET A 94 -1.08 6.80 -0.63
C MET A 94 -2.26 6.60 0.33
N ALA A 95 -3.14 7.61 0.46
CA ALA A 95 -4.33 7.49 1.29
C ALA A 95 -5.30 6.43 0.75
N ILE A 96 -5.50 6.38 -0.58
CA ILE A 96 -6.32 5.34 -1.21
C ILE A 96 -5.72 3.95 -0.96
N GLU A 97 -4.39 3.81 -1.06
CA GLU A 97 -3.70 2.54 -0.76
C GLU A 97 -3.98 2.08 0.67
N ALA A 98 -3.83 2.98 1.65
CA ALA A 98 -4.12 2.68 3.05
C ALA A 98 -5.57 2.24 3.27
N VAL A 99 -6.53 2.91 2.64
CA VAL A 99 -7.96 2.57 2.73
C VAL A 99 -8.24 1.21 2.10
N VAL A 100 -7.70 0.94 0.90
CA VAL A 100 -7.86 -0.36 0.22
C VAL A 100 -7.27 -1.48 1.07
N ILE A 101 -6.04 -1.29 1.57
CA ILE A 101 -5.39 -2.27 2.44
C ILE A 101 -6.22 -2.47 3.71
N PHE A 102 -6.80 -1.43 4.29
CA PHE A 102 -7.63 -1.55 5.49
C PHE A 102 -8.84 -2.47 5.30
N PHE A 103 -9.57 -2.28 4.20
CA PHE A 103 -10.74 -3.11 3.90
C PHE A 103 -10.34 -4.55 3.56
N VAL A 104 -9.30 -4.74 2.74
CA VAL A 104 -8.85 -6.10 2.38
C VAL A 104 -8.30 -6.82 3.60
N SER A 105 -7.48 -6.15 4.42
CA SER A 105 -6.95 -6.65 5.68
C SER A 105 -8.08 -7.16 6.59
N GLY A 106 -9.09 -6.34 6.84
CA GLY A 106 -10.24 -6.73 7.66
C GLY A 106 -11.02 -7.89 7.05
N TRP A 107 -11.28 -7.86 5.74
CA TRP A 107 -11.97 -8.94 5.05
C TRP A 107 -11.26 -10.29 5.21
N VAL A 108 -9.93 -10.32 5.06
CA VAL A 108 -9.13 -11.54 5.27
C VAL A 108 -9.27 -12.06 6.70
N VAL A 109 -9.20 -11.18 7.70
CA VAL A 109 -9.37 -11.59 9.10
C VAL A 109 -10.74 -12.22 9.32
N PHE A 110 -11.82 -11.55 8.92
CA PHE A 110 -13.19 -11.96 9.29
C PHE A 110 -13.84 -13.01 8.38
N ASN A 111 -13.28 -13.32 7.20
CA ASN A 111 -13.92 -14.25 6.25
C ASN A 111 -13.03 -15.41 5.81
N LEU A 112 -11.70 -15.25 5.88
CA LEU A 112 -10.78 -16.30 5.45
C LEU A 112 -10.13 -17.05 6.61
N LEU A 113 -9.98 -16.40 7.76
CA LEU A 113 -9.24 -16.94 8.90
C LEU A 113 -10.14 -17.35 10.07
N PHE A 114 -11.27 -16.68 10.24
CA PHE A 114 -12.28 -16.90 11.27
C PHE A 114 -13.66 -16.93 10.63
#